data_AF-F2VJQ1-F1
#
_entry.id   AF-F2VJQ1-F1
#
_cell.length_a   1.000
_cell.length_b   1.000
_cell.length_c   1.000
_cell.angle_alpha   90.00
_cell.angle_beta   90.00
_cell.angle_gamma   90.00
#
_symmetry.space_group_name_H-M   'P 1'
#
loop_
_entity.id
_entity.type
_entity.pdbx_description
1 polymer ?
#
loop_
_entity_poly.entity_id
_entity_poly.type
_entity_poly.pdbx_seq_one_letter_code
_entity_poly.pdbx_strand_id
1 'polypeptide(L)' 'AVKGTMQRTCKCHGVSGSCTTQTCWLQLPEFREVGNYLKEKYHRSVKVDLLRGAGNSAASRGAIAETFSSISRKELV' A
#
# COMPACT_ATOMS: atom_id res chain seq x y z
N ALA A 1 1.36 1.40 -1.15
CA ALA A 1 2.08 1.97 0.01
C ALA A 1 1.94 3.49 0.07
N VAL A 2 2.56 4.25 -0.83
CA VAL A 2 2.58 5.74 -0.81
C VAL A 2 1.21 6.39 -0.55
N LYS A 3 0.19 6.08 -1.35
CA LYS A 3 -1.18 6.61 -1.14
C LYS A 3 -1.81 6.16 0.18
N GLY A 4 -1.49 4.95 0.62
CA GLY A 4 -2.04 4.37 1.86
C GLY A 4 -1.37 4.88 3.13
N THR A 5 -0.22 5.55 3.01
CA THR A 5 0.53 6.14 4.12
C THR A 5 0.43 7.67 4.15
N MET A 6 -0.39 8.29 3.30
CA MET A 6 -0.58 9.74 3.32
C MET A 6 -1.15 10.19 4.66
N GLN A 7 -0.64 11.32 5.16
CA GLN A 7 -1.09 11.91 6.43
C GLN A 7 -1.84 13.21 6.17
N ARG A 8 -2.79 13.52 7.06
CA ARG A 8 -3.48 14.81 7.05
C ARG A 8 -2.70 15.81 7.91
N THR A 9 -2.16 16.84 7.27
CA THR A 9 -1.47 17.94 7.93
C THR A 9 -2.39 19.15 7.97
N CYS A 10 -2.39 19.89 9.08
CA CYS A 10 -3.20 21.10 9.24
C CYS A 10 -2.34 22.27 9.69
N LYS A 11 -2.69 23.48 9.23
CA LYS A 11 -2.12 24.75 9.70
C LYS A 11 -3.22 25.60 10.34
N CYS A 12 -2.95 26.07 11.55
CA CYS A 12 -3.85 26.92 12.32
C CYS A 12 -3.71 28.40 11.97
N HIS A 13 -4.83 29.12 11.99
CA HIS A 13 -4.96 30.51 11.55
C HIS A 13 -5.85 31.34 12.51
N GLY A 14 -5.58 31.31 13.82
CA GLY A 14 -6.30 32.11 14.83
C GLY A 14 -5.39 33.09 15.58
N VAL A 15 -6.01 34.04 16.29
CA VAL A 15 -5.31 35.04 17.11
C VAL A 15 -4.41 34.33 18.12
N SER A 16 -3.18 34.83 18.27
CA SER A 16 -2.17 34.27 19.19
C SER A 16 -1.84 32.78 18.95
N GLY A 17 -2.01 32.28 17.72
CA GLY A 17 -1.72 30.88 17.39
C GLY A 17 -2.87 29.91 17.73
N SER A 18 -4.05 30.41 18.05
CA SER A 18 -5.24 29.56 18.22
C SER A 18 -5.63 28.85 16.90
N CYS A 19 -6.33 27.73 17.02
CA CYS A 19 -6.76 26.91 15.88
C CYS A 19 -8.27 27.04 15.58
N THR A 20 -8.87 28.19 15.90
CA THR A 20 -10.31 28.45 15.65
C THR A 20 -10.66 28.31 14.17
N THR A 21 -9.74 28.70 13.29
CA THR A 21 -9.74 28.37 11.87
C THR A 21 -8.48 27.60 11.54
N GLN A 22 -8.58 26.55 10.71
CA GLN A 22 -7.44 25.82 10.21
C GLN A 22 -7.67 25.31 8.78
N THR A 23 -6.58 25.17 8.04
CA THR A 23 -6.59 24.59 6.70
C THR A 23 -5.81 23.28 6.74
N CYS A 24 -6.38 22.20 6.18
CA CYS A 24 -5.74 20.89 6.15
C CYS A 24 -5.55 20.40 4.71
N TRP A 25 -4.49 19.63 4.48
CA TRP A 25 -4.23 18.94 3.21
C TRP A 25 -3.64 17.55 3.47
N LEU A 26 -3.69 16.68 2.46
CA LEU A 26 -2.97 15.41 2.51
C LEU A 26 -1.53 15.65 2.05
N GLN A 27 -0.58 15.14 2.84
CA GLN A 27 0.84 15.23 2.56
C GLN A 27 1.48 13.84 2.62
N LEU A 28 2.58 13.67 1.90
CA LEU A 28 3.44 12.50 2.07
C LEU A 28 4.07 12.53 3.46
N PRO A 29 4.11 11.38 4.17
CA PRO A 29 4.90 11.28 5.39
C PRO A 29 6.39 11.30 5.05
N GLU A 30 7.22 11.32 6.08
CA GLU A 30 8.64 11.04 5.91
C GLU A 30 8.84 9.69 5.21
N PHE A 31 9.79 9.62 4.27
CA PHE A 31 9.98 8.42 3.46
C PHE A 31 10.27 7.18 4.32
N ARG A 32 10.90 7.37 5.48
CA ARG A 32 11.15 6.32 6.47
C ARG A 32 9.87 5.62 6.93
N GLU A 33 8.76 6.34 7.06
CA GLU A 33 7.47 5.73 7.43
C GLU A 33 6.91 4.85 6.32
N VAL A 34 7.03 5.31 5.06
CA VAL A 34 6.65 4.51 3.89
C VAL A 34 7.52 3.24 3.82
N GLY A 35 8.81 3.38 4.07
CA GLY A 35 9.77 2.28 4.12
C GLY A 35 9.43 1.26 5.22
N ASN A 36 9.12 1.73 6.43
CA ASN A 36 8.71 0.85 7.53
C ASN A 36 7.40 0.10 7.21
N TYR A 37 6.41 0.81 6.67
CA TYR A 37 5.16 0.21 6.23
C TYR A 37 5.38 -0.90 5.18
N LEU A 38 6.25 -0.66 4.21
CA LEU A 38 6.63 -1.65 3.20
C LEU A 38 7.40 -2.82 3.81
N LYS A 39 8.32 -2.56 4.75
CA LYS A 39 9.10 -3.59 5.42
C LYS A 39 8.22 -4.54 6.23
N GLU A 40 7.23 -4.02 6.95
CA GLU A 40 6.26 -4.86 7.66
C GLU A 40 5.41 -5.71 6.71
N LYS A 41 5.02 -5.15 5.56
CA LYS A 41 4.31 -5.92 4.53
C LYS A 41 5.20 -6.99 3.90
N TYR A 42 6.48 -6.70 3.72
CA TYR A 42 7.45 -7.65 3.22
C TYR A 42 7.62 -8.83 4.18
N HIS A 43 7.71 -8.59 5.49
CA HIS A 43 7.80 -9.68 6.48
C HIS A 43 6.55 -10.58 6.55
N ARG A 44 5.40 -10.09 6.06
CA ARG A 44 4.13 -10.83 6.00
C ARG A 44 3.73 -11.20 4.56
N SER A 45 4.64 -11.08 3.60
CA SER A 45 4.32 -11.33 2.20
C SER A 45 3.94 -12.78 1.95
N VAL A 46 3.12 -13.00 0.92
CA VAL A 46 2.64 -14.33 0.56
C VAL A 46 3.49 -14.87 -0.57
N LYS A 47 4.24 -15.95 -0.32
CA LYS A 47 4.95 -16.64 -1.40
C LYS A 47 3.95 -17.28 -2.36
N VAL A 48 4.00 -16.87 -3.62
CA VAL A 48 3.20 -17.48 -4.69
C VAL A 48 4.06 -18.47 -5.47
N ASP A 49 3.62 -19.73 -5.54
CA ASP A 49 4.21 -20.75 -6.40
C ASP A 49 3.33 -20.93 -7.64
N LEU A 50 3.81 -20.41 -8.77
CA LEU A 50 3.06 -20.44 -10.04
C LEU A 50 3.21 -21.78 -10.78
N LEU A 51 4.06 -22.70 -10.29
CA LEU A 51 4.57 -23.85 -11.06
C LEU A 51 4.42 -25.20 -10.38
N ARG A 52 3.54 -25.37 -9.39
CA ARG A 52 3.08 -26.72 -9.00
C ARG A 52 2.03 -27.23 -10.00
N GLY A 53 2.50 -27.57 -11.21
CA GLY A 53 1.81 -28.55 -12.08
C GLY A 53 1.41 -28.13 -13.50
N ALA A 54 1.94 -27.06 -14.11
CA ALA A 54 1.55 -26.69 -15.46
C ALA A 54 2.73 -26.44 -16.39
N GLY A 55 2.92 -27.34 -17.36
CA GLY A 55 3.68 -27.08 -18.57
C GLY A 55 3.11 -25.90 -19.36
N ASN A 56 3.81 -25.53 -20.44
CA ASN A 56 3.59 -24.33 -21.24
C ASN A 56 2.28 -24.39 -22.07
N SER A 57 1.12 -24.38 -21.41
CA SER A 57 -0.20 -24.48 -22.04
C SER A 57 -1.00 -23.19 -21.86
N ALA A 58 -1.92 -22.90 -22.79
CA ALA A 58 -2.80 -21.74 -22.70
C ALA A 58 -3.66 -21.74 -21.41
N ALA A 59 -3.94 -22.92 -20.84
CA ALA A 59 -4.61 -23.10 -19.55
C ALA A 59 -3.84 -22.46 -18.37
N SER A 60 -2.51 -22.40 -18.43
CA SER A 60 -1.66 -21.85 -17.37
C SER A 60 -1.85 -20.34 -17.21
N ARG A 61 -2.19 -19.61 -18.28
CA ARG A 61 -2.48 -18.17 -18.20
C ARG A 61 -3.75 -17.86 -17.40
N GLY A 62 -4.78 -18.71 -17.50
CA GLY A 62 -6.02 -18.57 -16.73
C GLY A 62 -5.79 -18.80 -15.24
N ALA A 63 -5.07 -19.87 -14.89
CA ALA A 63 -4.74 -20.20 -13.51
C ALA A 63 -3.89 -19.12 -12.81
N ILE A 64 -2.96 -18.50 -13.54
CA ILE A 64 -2.17 -17.37 -13.01
C ILE A 64 -3.07 -16.16 -12.72
N ALA A 65 -3.96 -15.81 -13.64
CA ALA A 65 -4.89 -14.69 -13.45
C ALA A 65 -5.86 -14.93 -12.27
N GLU A 66 -6.33 -16.16 -12.09
CA GLU A 66 -7.15 -16.56 -10.93
C GLU A 66 -6.37 -16.51 -9.62
N THR A 67 -5.11 -16.96 -9.63
CA THR A 67 -4.24 -16.90 -8.44
C THR A 67 -4.09 -15.45 -7.98
N PHE A 68 -3.78 -14.53 -8.90
CA PHE A 68 -3.63 -13.11 -8.55
C PHE A 68 -4.95 -12.37 -8.29
N SER A 69 -6.10 -12.85 -8.78
CA SER A 69 -7.41 -12.26 -8.46
C SER A 69 -7.83 -12.54 -7.02
N SER A 70 -7.41 -13.67 -6.46
CA SER A 70 -7.64 -14.03 -5.05
C SER A 70 -6.77 -13.23 -4.07
N ILE A 71 -5.69 -12.61 -4.55
CA ILE A 71 -4.75 -11.84 -3.74
C ILE A 71 -5.13 -10.36 -3.76
N SER A 72 -5.23 -9.75 -2.59
CA SER A 72 -5.48 -8.32 -2.47
C SER A 72 -4.37 -7.51 -3.12
N ARG A 73 -4.73 -6.53 -3.95
CA ARG A 73 -3.78 -5.59 -4.62
C ARG A 73 -2.93 -4.76 -3.65
N LYS A 74 -3.23 -4.81 -2.36
CA LYS A 74 -2.45 -4.15 -1.30
C LYS A 74 -1.41 -5.07 -0.66
N GLU A 75 -1.45 -6.37 -0.91
CA GLU A 75 -0.47 -7.33 -0.37
C GLU A 75 0.77 -7.43 -1.24
N LEU A 76 1.88 -7.77 -0.59
CA LEU A 76 3.12 -8.10 -1.26
C LEU A 76 3.16 -9.62 -1.45
N VAL A 77 3.61 -10.02 -2.64
CA VAL A 77 3.73 -11.40 -3.11
C VAL A 77 5.15 -11.67 -3.58
#